data_AF-A0A423SGV5-F1
#
_entry.id   AF-A0A423SGV5-F1
#
_cell.length_a   1.000
_cell.length_b   1.000
_cell.length_c   1.000
_cell.angle_alpha   90.00
_cell.angle_beta   90.00
_cell.angle_gamma   90.00
#
_symmetry.space_group_name_H-M   'P 1'
#
loop_
_entity.id
_entity.type
_entity.pdbx_description
1 polymer ?
#
loop_
_entity_poly.entity_id
_entity_poly.type
_entity_poly.pdbx_seq_one_letter_code
_entity_poly.pdbx_strand_id
1 'polypeptide(L)'
;MAATRTLLRSLYLRSSPQLLSRAQSSVAAPQPHATTSEKSSAPKAKFDWRDALNLESQLTEDEIMIRDAFYAYCQEKLMPRIILANRNETFDREIMSEMGDMGVLGPTIHGYGCPGVSSVAYGLIAREVERVDSAYRSAMSVQSSLVMYPIWDFGTEEQRLKYLPKLARGEIVGCFGLTEPNHGSDPAGMETRAKYVPSDKVYILNGSKTWITNSPSLTSPWFGPSAKTVTFADSSWRREWPASPAPRSRGSSRSVPPTRA
;
A
#
# COMPACT_ATOMS: atom_id res chain seq x y z
N MET A 1 2.03 -0.51 -19.64
CA MET A 1 1.39 -1.71 -20.25
C MET A 1 2.08 -3.04 -19.93
N ALA A 2 3.38 -3.10 -19.62
CA ALA A 2 4.04 -4.38 -19.26
C ALA A 2 3.83 -4.81 -17.78
N ALA A 3 3.66 -3.87 -16.85
CA ALA A 3 3.47 -4.16 -15.42
C ALA A 3 2.10 -4.79 -15.10
N THR A 4 1.04 -4.35 -15.78
CA THR A 4 -0.33 -4.87 -15.65
C THR A 4 -0.45 -6.34 -16.09
N ARG A 5 0.45 -6.80 -16.98
CA ARG A 5 0.46 -8.19 -17.46
C ARG A 5 1.03 -9.19 -16.45
N THR A 6 1.86 -8.77 -15.49
CA THR A 6 2.44 -9.69 -14.49
C THR A 6 1.39 -10.12 -13.47
N LEU A 7 0.46 -9.22 -13.10
CA LEU A 7 -0.68 -9.54 -12.22
C LEU A 7 -1.63 -10.53 -12.90
N LEU A 8 -2.00 -10.23 -14.15
CA LEU A 8 -2.97 -11.01 -14.94
C LEU A 8 -2.47 -12.42 -15.29
N ARG A 9 -1.16 -12.63 -15.50
CA ARG A 9 -0.63 -13.94 -15.91
C ARG A 9 -0.67 -14.99 -14.79
N SER A 10 -0.71 -14.58 -13.53
CA SER A 10 -0.93 -15.49 -12.39
C SER A 10 -2.40 -15.95 -12.29
N LEU A 11 -3.33 -15.12 -12.79
CA LEU A 11 -4.78 -15.33 -12.69
C LEU A 11 -5.39 -16.05 -13.90
N TYR A 12 -4.77 -15.97 -15.09
CA TYR A 12 -5.37 -16.43 -16.35
C TYR A 12 -5.15 -17.92 -16.73
N LEU A 13 -4.32 -18.68 -15.99
CA LEU A 13 -3.98 -20.07 -16.37
C LEU A 13 -4.98 -21.14 -15.91
N ARG A 14 -6.12 -20.74 -15.35
CA ARG A 14 -7.23 -21.66 -15.05
C ARG A 14 -8.43 -21.25 -15.89
N SER A 15 -8.87 -22.18 -16.73
CA SER A 15 -10.11 -22.20 -17.53
C SER A 15 -10.08 -21.59 -18.94
N SER A 16 -10.12 -22.53 -19.88
CA SER A 16 -10.52 -22.45 -21.30
C SER A 16 -11.30 -23.76 -21.56
N PRO A 17 -12.02 -23.93 -22.70
CA PRO A 17 -12.67 -22.98 -23.60
C PRO A 17 -14.09 -23.48 -24.01
N GLN A 18 -14.64 -22.92 -25.12
CA GLN A 18 -15.71 -23.47 -26.00
C GLN A 18 -17.13 -22.93 -25.70
N LEU A 19 -18.00 -22.53 -26.64
CA LEU A 19 -18.16 -22.78 -28.08
C LEU A 19 -18.84 -21.56 -28.76
N LEU A 20 -18.53 -21.32 -30.04
CA LEU A 20 -19.42 -20.60 -30.96
C LEU A 20 -19.59 -21.45 -32.23
N SER A 21 -20.80 -22.01 -32.39
CA SER A 21 -21.25 -22.66 -33.61
C SER A 21 -22.24 -21.76 -34.34
N ARG A 22 -22.04 -21.71 -35.66
CA ARG A 22 -22.72 -20.93 -36.69
C ARG A 22 -24.08 -21.53 -37.06
N ALA A 23 -25.06 -20.70 -37.41
CA ALA A 23 -26.19 -21.10 -38.27
C ALA A 23 -26.72 -19.91 -39.09
N GLN A 24 -26.93 -20.15 -40.38
CA GLN A 24 -27.53 -19.26 -41.37
C GLN A 24 -29.00 -19.63 -41.62
N SER A 25 -29.70 -18.76 -42.36
CA SER A 25 -30.97 -18.91 -43.11
C SER A 25 -32.27 -18.77 -42.29
N SER A 26 -33.37 -18.18 -42.76
CA SER A 26 -33.83 -17.74 -44.10
C SER A 26 -34.86 -16.59 -43.99
N VAL A 27 -35.04 -15.83 -45.07
CA VAL A 27 -35.93 -14.66 -45.21
C VAL A 27 -37.39 -15.09 -45.45
N ALA A 28 -38.35 -14.52 -44.72
CA ALA A 28 -39.79 -14.58 -44.98
C ALA A 28 -40.41 -13.17 -44.96
N ALA A 29 -41.39 -12.93 -45.84
CA ALA A 29 -42.02 -11.64 -46.13
C ALA A 29 -42.93 -11.11 -44.99
N PRO A 30 -43.12 -9.77 -44.87
CA PRO A 30 -43.75 -9.18 -43.70
C PRO A 30 -45.29 -9.20 -43.80
N GLN A 31 -45.94 -9.70 -42.74
CA GLN A 31 -47.37 -9.53 -42.49
C GLN A 31 -47.61 -8.21 -41.73
N PRO A 32 -48.75 -7.51 -41.96
CA PRO A 32 -49.04 -6.26 -41.28
C PRO A 32 -49.50 -6.54 -39.85
N HIS A 33 -48.55 -6.59 -38.93
CA HIS A 33 -48.86 -6.62 -37.50
C HIS A 33 -49.25 -5.22 -37.04
N ALA A 34 -50.47 -5.11 -36.51
CA ALA A 34 -50.95 -3.95 -35.77
C ALA A 34 -49.90 -3.57 -34.71
N THR A 35 -49.39 -2.35 -34.81
CA THR A 35 -48.49 -1.75 -33.83
C THR A 35 -49.28 -1.39 -32.57
N THR A 36 -49.56 -2.38 -31.73
CA THR A 36 -49.66 -2.12 -30.30
C THR A 36 -48.27 -1.67 -29.85
N SER A 37 -48.08 -0.37 -29.66
CA SER A 37 -46.89 0.14 -28.99
C SER A 37 -46.97 -0.31 -27.53
N GLU A 38 -46.47 -1.52 -27.25
CA GLU A 38 -46.11 -1.87 -25.90
C GLU A 38 -45.06 -0.86 -25.45
N LYS A 39 -45.45 0.03 -24.54
CA LYS A 39 -44.50 0.82 -23.78
C LYS A 39 -43.64 -0.18 -23.03
N SER A 40 -42.50 -0.54 -23.61
CA SER A 40 -41.41 -1.22 -22.90
C SER A 40 -41.01 -0.32 -21.74
N SER A 41 -41.62 -0.54 -20.58
CA SER A 41 -41.20 0.12 -19.35
C SER A 41 -39.76 -0.28 -19.12
N ALA A 42 -38.83 0.70 -19.17
CA ALA A 42 -37.45 0.45 -18.82
C ALA A 42 -37.43 -0.28 -17.46
N PRO A 43 -36.65 -1.38 -17.32
CA PRO A 43 -36.61 -2.13 -16.09
C PRO A 43 -36.24 -1.18 -14.94
N LYS A 44 -37.02 -1.23 -13.85
CA LYS A 44 -36.76 -0.41 -12.66
C LYS A 44 -35.40 -0.80 -12.10
N ALA A 45 -34.54 0.18 -11.85
CA ALA A 45 -33.24 -0.05 -11.22
C ALA A 45 -33.46 -0.75 -9.86
N LYS A 46 -32.78 -1.89 -9.65
CA LYS A 46 -32.81 -2.60 -8.38
C LYS A 46 -31.92 -1.84 -7.40
N PHE A 47 -32.50 -1.32 -6.33
CA PHE A 47 -31.74 -0.65 -5.27
C PHE A 47 -30.96 -1.68 -4.45
N ASP A 48 -29.65 -1.47 -4.31
CA ASP A 48 -28.80 -2.20 -3.37
C ASP A 48 -28.46 -1.29 -2.18
N TRP A 49 -28.88 -1.68 -0.98
CA TRP A 49 -28.62 -0.92 0.24
C TRP A 49 -27.15 -0.97 0.68
N ARG A 50 -26.37 -1.95 0.18
CA ARG A 50 -24.93 -2.07 0.47
C ARG A 50 -24.08 -1.16 -0.43
N ASP A 51 -24.64 -0.73 -1.55
CA ASP A 51 -24.00 0.16 -2.51
C ASP A 51 -25.03 1.14 -3.10
N ALA A 52 -25.58 1.99 -2.23
CA ALA A 52 -26.70 2.87 -2.55
C ALA A 52 -26.42 3.83 -3.73
N LEU A 53 -25.16 4.16 -3.98
CA LEU A 53 -24.70 5.04 -5.06
C LEU A 53 -24.04 4.28 -6.22
N ASN A 54 -24.12 2.95 -6.21
CA ASN A 54 -23.56 2.07 -7.24
C ASN A 54 -22.09 2.41 -7.57
N LEU A 55 -21.25 2.45 -6.52
CA LEU A 55 -19.80 2.59 -6.62
C LEU A 55 -19.24 1.58 -7.62
N GLU A 56 -19.77 0.35 -7.66
CA GLU A 56 -19.33 -0.68 -8.60
C GLU A 56 -19.28 -0.19 -10.05
N SER A 57 -20.31 0.52 -10.50
CA SER A 57 -20.39 1.05 -11.86
C SER A 57 -19.42 2.19 -12.18
N GLN A 58 -18.79 2.77 -11.16
CA GLN A 58 -17.84 3.88 -11.29
C GLN A 58 -16.38 3.40 -11.27
N LEU A 59 -16.15 2.12 -10.98
CA LEU A 59 -14.82 1.52 -10.94
C LEU A 59 -14.44 0.93 -12.30
N THR A 60 -13.16 0.98 -12.61
CA THR A 60 -12.60 0.25 -13.76
C THR A 60 -12.51 -1.25 -13.46
N GLU A 61 -12.46 -2.08 -14.51
CA GLU A 61 -12.28 -3.53 -14.36
C GLU A 61 -10.99 -3.88 -13.60
N ASP A 62 -9.90 -3.14 -13.84
CA ASP A 62 -8.64 -3.31 -13.12
C ASP A 62 -8.79 -2.99 -11.62
N GLU A 63 -9.49 -1.92 -11.26
CA GLU A 63 -9.74 -1.54 -9.87
C GLU A 63 -10.61 -2.57 -9.13
N ILE A 64 -11.65 -3.09 -9.80
CA ILE A 64 -12.49 -4.18 -9.29
C ILE A 64 -11.66 -5.43 -9.05
N MET A 65 -10.86 -5.84 -10.03
CA MET A 65 -10.01 -7.04 -9.92
C MET A 65 -8.99 -6.90 -8.79
N ILE A 66 -8.34 -5.75 -8.64
CA ILE A 66 -7.38 -5.48 -7.56
C ILE A 66 -8.08 -5.57 -6.19
N ARG A 67 -9.25 -4.94 -6.06
CA ARG A 67 -10.05 -4.97 -4.83
C ARG A 67 -10.41 -6.41 -4.46
N ASP A 68 -10.96 -7.17 -5.39
CA ASP A 68 -11.49 -8.51 -5.13
C ASP A 68 -10.37 -9.51 -4.79
N ALA A 69 -9.24 -9.43 -5.50
CA ALA A 69 -8.07 -10.24 -5.20
C ALA A 69 -7.51 -9.94 -3.81
N PHE A 70 -7.42 -8.66 -3.43
CA PHE A 70 -6.91 -8.28 -2.13
C PHE A 70 -7.91 -8.56 -1.00
N TYR A 71 -9.22 -8.44 -1.27
CA TYR A 71 -10.27 -8.87 -0.35
C TYR A 71 -10.15 -10.36 0.00
N ALA A 72 -9.95 -11.23 -1.00
CA ALA A 72 -9.76 -12.66 -0.77
C ALA A 72 -8.56 -12.93 0.14
N TYR A 73 -7.41 -12.31 -0.13
CA TYR A 73 -6.24 -12.38 0.76
C TYR A 73 -6.57 -11.90 2.19
N CYS A 74 -7.27 -10.78 2.34
CA CYS A 74 -7.65 -10.24 3.64
C CYS A 74 -8.51 -11.23 4.44
N GLN A 75 -9.52 -11.84 3.81
CA GLN A 75 -10.39 -12.81 4.49
C GLN A 75 -9.67 -14.14 4.79
N GLU A 76 -8.83 -14.64 3.89
CA GLU A 76 -8.18 -15.94 4.05
C GLU A 76 -6.95 -15.88 4.98
N LYS A 77 -6.19 -14.79 4.93
CA LYS A 77 -4.88 -14.67 5.60
C LYS A 77 -4.89 -13.73 6.79
N LEU A 78 -5.57 -12.59 6.72
CA LEU A 78 -5.52 -11.59 7.78
C LEU A 78 -6.59 -11.80 8.85
N MET A 79 -7.83 -12.11 8.44
CA MET A 79 -8.97 -12.28 9.35
C MET A 79 -8.74 -13.38 10.41
N PRO A 80 -8.15 -14.55 10.11
CA PRO A 80 -7.90 -15.56 11.14
C PRO A 80 -6.85 -15.14 12.18
N ARG A 81 -5.96 -14.20 11.83
CA ARG A 81 -4.84 -13.78 12.68
C ARG A 81 -5.24 -12.70 13.69
N ILE A 82 -6.18 -11.82 13.33
CA ILE A 82 -6.35 -10.53 14.04
C ILE A 82 -6.78 -10.67 15.50
N ILE A 83 -7.68 -11.59 15.85
CA ILE A 83 -8.24 -11.66 17.21
C ILE A 83 -7.14 -11.95 18.24
N LEU A 84 -6.27 -12.92 17.95
CA LEU A 84 -5.16 -13.26 18.83
C LEU A 84 -4.02 -12.25 18.71
N ALA A 85 -3.76 -11.73 17.51
CA ALA A 85 -2.75 -10.70 17.30
C ALA A 85 -3.05 -9.44 18.12
N ASN A 86 -4.30 -8.97 18.10
CA ASN A 86 -4.77 -7.82 18.88
C ASN A 86 -4.70 -8.11 20.39
N ARG A 87 -5.22 -9.25 20.85
CA ARG A 87 -5.21 -9.63 22.27
C ARG A 87 -3.82 -9.74 22.87
N ASN A 88 -2.86 -10.23 22.08
CA ASN A 88 -1.49 -10.45 22.52
C ASN A 88 -0.54 -9.31 22.16
N GLU A 89 -1.04 -8.23 21.55
CA GLU A 89 -0.24 -7.08 21.09
C GLU A 89 0.92 -7.50 20.16
N THR A 90 0.69 -8.51 19.32
CA THR A 90 1.70 -9.04 18.38
C THR A 90 1.35 -8.68 16.94
N PHE A 91 2.38 -8.41 16.13
CA PHE A 91 2.25 -8.24 14.69
C PHE A 91 3.16 -9.22 13.95
N ASP A 92 2.57 -10.01 13.04
CA ASP A 92 3.31 -10.97 12.23
C ASP A 92 4.05 -10.27 11.08
N ARG A 93 5.39 -10.42 11.05
CA ARG A 93 6.25 -9.82 10.03
C ARG A 93 5.94 -10.32 8.64
N GLU A 94 5.53 -11.57 8.52
CA GLU A 94 5.33 -12.24 7.23
C GLU A 94 4.22 -11.54 6.44
N ILE A 95 3.25 -10.90 7.12
CA ILE A 95 2.20 -10.09 6.49
C ILE A 95 2.77 -9.02 5.56
N MET A 96 3.89 -8.38 5.93
CA MET A 96 4.51 -7.36 5.06
C MET A 96 5.14 -7.98 3.81
N SER A 97 5.65 -9.21 3.90
CA SER A 97 6.19 -9.93 2.74
C SER A 97 5.07 -10.47 1.86
N GLU A 98 4.01 -11.03 2.45
CA GLU A 98 2.78 -11.43 1.74
C GLU A 98 2.16 -10.24 0.97
N MET A 99 2.07 -9.06 1.61
CA MET A 99 1.63 -7.83 0.95
C MET A 99 2.56 -7.38 -0.18
N GLY A 100 3.87 -7.60 -0.04
CA GLY A 100 4.84 -7.34 -1.09
C GLY A 100 4.67 -8.26 -2.30
N ASP A 101 4.44 -9.55 -2.07
CA ASP A 101 4.19 -10.55 -3.12
C ASP A 101 2.89 -10.26 -3.90
N MET A 102 1.87 -9.75 -3.21
CA MET A 102 0.62 -9.27 -3.81
C MET A 102 0.79 -7.94 -4.56
N GLY A 103 1.92 -7.26 -4.39
CA GLY A 103 2.20 -5.96 -5.03
C GLY A 103 1.42 -4.79 -4.42
N VAL A 104 0.94 -4.88 -3.17
CA VAL A 104 0.14 -3.80 -2.56
C VAL A 104 0.97 -2.79 -1.76
N LEU A 105 2.29 -2.94 -1.74
CA LEU A 105 3.22 -1.99 -1.13
C LEU A 105 3.76 -1.00 -2.18
N GLY A 106 3.58 0.29 -1.93
CA GLY A 106 3.85 1.35 -2.91
C GLY A 106 3.00 1.25 -4.19
N PRO A 107 1.69 0.98 -4.12
CA PRO A 107 0.88 0.61 -5.27
C PRO A 107 0.84 1.72 -6.34
N THR A 108 0.91 2.99 -5.94
CA THR A 108 0.86 4.15 -6.84
C THR A 108 2.20 4.54 -7.46
N ILE A 109 3.30 3.90 -7.05
CA ILE A 109 4.65 4.24 -7.55
C ILE A 109 4.89 3.58 -8.90
N HIS A 110 5.36 4.34 -9.88
CA HIS A 110 5.76 3.83 -11.18
C HIS A 110 7.23 3.40 -11.19
N GLY A 111 7.51 2.17 -11.64
CA GLY A 111 8.86 1.61 -11.73
C GLY A 111 9.30 0.91 -10.45
N TYR A 112 10.59 0.55 -10.36
CA TYR A 112 11.22 -0.03 -9.15
C TYR A 112 10.55 -1.30 -8.59
N GLY A 113 9.82 -2.05 -9.41
CA GLY A 113 9.06 -3.23 -8.97
C GLY A 113 7.69 -2.89 -8.34
N CYS A 114 7.24 -1.65 -8.42
CA CYS A 114 5.92 -1.21 -7.96
C CYS A 114 4.88 -1.29 -9.11
N PRO A 115 3.59 -1.50 -8.82
CA PRO A 115 2.55 -1.69 -9.85
C PRO A 115 2.22 -0.42 -10.66
N GLY A 116 2.26 0.76 -10.05
CA GLY A 116 1.83 2.01 -10.66
C GLY A 116 0.32 2.08 -10.94
N VAL A 117 -0.50 1.61 -10.00
CA VAL A 117 -1.97 1.65 -10.08
C VAL A 117 -2.54 3.01 -9.62
N SER A 118 -3.83 3.24 -9.88
CA SER A 118 -4.51 4.48 -9.53
C SER A 118 -4.61 4.70 -8.02
N SER A 119 -4.78 5.96 -7.61
CA SER A 119 -5.09 6.30 -6.21
C SER A 119 -6.43 5.71 -5.75
N VAL A 120 -7.37 5.49 -6.68
CA VAL A 120 -8.64 4.80 -6.40
C VAL A 120 -8.37 3.33 -6.05
N ALA A 121 -7.55 2.62 -6.84
CA ALA A 121 -7.13 1.26 -6.52
C ALA A 121 -6.43 1.19 -5.15
N TYR A 122 -5.55 2.15 -4.83
CA TYR A 122 -4.94 2.23 -3.51
C TYR A 122 -5.97 2.42 -2.39
N GLY A 123 -6.97 3.29 -2.60
CA GLY A 123 -8.08 3.49 -1.66
C GLY A 123 -8.90 2.22 -1.45
N LEU A 124 -9.16 1.45 -2.51
CA LEU A 124 -9.87 0.16 -2.44
C LEU A 124 -9.05 -0.88 -1.67
N ILE A 125 -7.74 -0.99 -1.94
CA ILE A 125 -6.82 -1.86 -1.18
C ILE A 125 -6.91 -1.49 0.31
N ALA A 126 -6.76 -0.21 0.65
CA ALA A 126 -6.83 0.28 2.04
C ALA A 126 -8.17 -0.05 2.70
N ARG A 127 -9.28 0.11 1.98
CA ARG A 127 -10.63 -0.26 2.44
C ARG A 127 -10.73 -1.75 2.79
N GLU A 128 -10.19 -2.64 1.96
CA GLU A 128 -10.31 -4.08 2.20
C GLU A 128 -9.42 -4.58 3.34
N VAL A 129 -8.21 -4.05 3.51
CA VAL A 129 -7.38 -4.41 4.68
C VAL A 129 -7.96 -3.84 5.98
N GLU A 130 -8.49 -2.60 5.94
CA GLU A 130 -9.09 -1.98 7.13
C GLU A 130 -10.44 -2.60 7.50
N ARG A 131 -11.13 -3.23 6.55
CA ARG A 131 -12.29 -4.08 6.85
C ARG A 131 -11.93 -5.21 7.82
N VAL A 132 -10.68 -5.67 7.81
CA VAL A 132 -10.17 -6.62 8.80
C VAL A 132 -9.70 -5.87 10.04
N ASP A 133 -8.71 -4.99 9.90
CA ASP A 133 -8.18 -4.22 11.02
C ASP A 133 -7.35 -3.00 10.61
N SER A 134 -7.50 -1.91 11.37
CA SER A 134 -6.77 -0.66 11.18
C SER A 134 -5.25 -0.78 11.42
N ALA A 135 -4.77 -1.75 12.21
CA ALA A 135 -3.34 -1.99 12.44
C ALA A 135 -2.64 -2.48 11.17
N TYR A 136 -3.24 -3.43 10.45
CA TYR A 136 -2.69 -3.92 9.17
C TYR A 136 -2.66 -2.80 8.12
N ARG A 137 -3.74 -2.03 8.02
CA ARG A 137 -3.78 -0.85 7.14
C ARG A 137 -2.73 0.17 7.54
N SER A 138 -2.42 0.32 8.84
CA SER A 138 -1.42 1.28 9.34
C SER A 138 -0.02 0.88 8.90
N ALA A 139 0.34 -0.39 9.10
CA ALA A 139 1.63 -0.93 8.66
C ALA A 139 1.84 -0.76 7.14
N MET A 140 0.81 -1.08 6.34
CA MET A 140 0.82 -0.93 4.88
C MET A 140 0.93 0.55 4.44
N SER A 141 0.18 1.45 5.09
CA SER A 141 0.18 2.88 4.78
C SER A 141 1.50 3.55 5.11
N VAL A 142 2.11 3.22 6.26
CA VAL A 142 3.45 3.70 6.63
C VAL A 142 4.48 3.28 5.58
N GLN A 143 4.47 2.01 5.18
CA GLN A 143 5.38 1.50 4.15
C GLN A 143 5.19 2.23 2.82
N SER A 144 3.96 2.33 2.33
CA SER A 144 3.67 2.88 1.00
C SER A 144 3.80 4.41 0.97
N SER A 145 3.05 5.11 1.81
CA SER A 145 2.85 6.56 1.72
C SER A 145 3.86 7.36 2.53
N LEU A 146 4.39 6.82 3.63
CA LEU A 146 5.31 7.57 4.50
C LEU A 146 6.79 7.20 4.32
N VAL A 147 7.07 6.05 3.70
CA VAL A 147 8.43 5.59 3.43
C VAL A 147 8.73 5.57 1.94
N MET A 148 7.99 4.76 1.16
CA MET A 148 8.29 4.58 -0.26
C MET A 148 8.02 5.86 -1.06
N TYR A 149 6.91 6.55 -0.80
CA TYR A 149 6.57 7.77 -1.54
C TYR A 149 7.62 8.89 -1.38
N PRO A 150 8.08 9.28 -0.17
CA PRO A 150 9.14 10.29 -0.05
C PRO A 150 10.46 9.88 -0.70
N ILE A 151 10.84 8.59 -0.67
CA ILE A 151 12.04 8.10 -1.37
C ILE A 151 11.86 8.23 -2.88
N TRP A 152 10.67 7.91 -3.39
CA TRP A 152 10.35 8.03 -4.80
C TRP A 152 10.33 9.50 -5.28
N ASP A 153 9.65 10.38 -4.55
CA ASP A 153 9.45 11.77 -4.99
C ASP A 153 10.71 12.62 -4.77
N PHE A 154 11.36 12.51 -3.61
CA PHE A 154 12.45 13.41 -3.19
C PHE A 154 13.84 12.76 -3.18
N GLY A 155 13.92 11.43 -3.31
CA GLY A 155 15.19 10.72 -3.32
C GLY A 155 15.96 10.86 -4.64
N THR A 156 17.28 10.65 -4.58
CA THR A 156 18.10 10.50 -5.79
C THR A 156 17.81 9.16 -6.46
N GLU A 157 18.18 9.03 -7.73
CA GLU A 157 17.98 7.78 -8.46
C GLU A 157 18.70 6.58 -7.80
N GLU A 158 19.90 6.81 -7.29
CA GLU A 158 20.66 5.79 -6.55
C GLU A 158 19.91 5.36 -5.28
N GLN A 159 19.22 6.27 -4.60
CA GLN A 159 18.41 5.96 -3.43
C GLN A 159 17.16 5.16 -3.82
N ARG A 160 16.47 5.56 -4.89
CA ARG A 160 15.29 4.85 -5.40
C ARG A 160 15.62 3.41 -5.77
N LEU A 161 16.66 3.20 -6.60
CA LEU A 161 17.12 1.88 -7.02
C LEU A 161 17.59 1.00 -5.86
N LYS A 162 18.19 1.61 -4.83
CA LYS A 162 18.68 0.89 -3.64
C LYS A 162 17.54 0.39 -2.74
N TYR A 163 16.50 1.21 -2.51
CA TYR A 163 15.50 0.96 -1.48
C TYR A 163 14.15 0.49 -2.02
N LEU A 164 13.60 1.14 -3.05
CA LEU A 164 12.23 0.90 -3.49
C LEU A 164 11.96 -0.56 -3.90
N PRO A 165 12.83 -1.26 -4.64
CA PRO A 165 12.58 -2.65 -4.99
C PRO A 165 12.47 -3.58 -3.77
N LYS A 166 13.26 -3.31 -2.73
CA LYS A 166 13.26 -4.12 -1.49
C LYS A 166 12.05 -3.78 -0.61
N LEU A 167 11.65 -2.51 -0.57
CA LEU A 167 10.45 -2.06 0.15
C LEU A 167 9.17 -2.61 -0.50
N ALA A 168 9.13 -2.61 -1.84
CA ALA A 168 8.00 -3.11 -2.63
C ALA A 168 7.77 -4.62 -2.42
N ARG A 169 8.85 -5.40 -2.31
CA ARG A 169 8.78 -6.84 -1.98
C ARG A 169 8.57 -7.13 -0.49
N GLY A 170 8.50 -6.10 0.36
CA GLY A 170 8.44 -6.29 1.80
C GLY A 170 9.64 -7.03 2.39
N GLU A 171 10.81 -7.02 1.72
CA GLU A 171 12.07 -7.56 2.27
C GLU A 171 12.59 -6.66 3.39
N ILE A 172 12.44 -5.35 3.19
CA ILE A 172 12.76 -4.33 4.17
C ILE A 172 11.47 -3.60 4.55
N VAL A 173 11.33 -3.30 5.84
CA VAL A 173 10.22 -2.51 6.37
C VAL A 173 10.77 -1.15 6.79
N GLY A 174 10.01 -0.11 6.48
CA GLY A 174 10.33 1.23 6.92
C GLY A 174 9.39 1.77 7.97
N CYS A 175 9.86 2.84 8.61
CA CYS A 175 9.06 3.66 9.50
C CYS A 175 9.32 5.15 9.22
N PHE A 176 8.39 6.00 9.67
CA PHE A 176 8.43 7.44 9.45
C PHE A 176 8.53 8.18 10.78
N GLY A 177 9.68 8.78 11.05
CA GLY A 177 9.97 9.49 12.29
C GLY A 177 9.69 10.98 12.18
N LEU A 178 8.48 11.39 12.54
CA LEU A 178 8.10 12.81 12.64
C LEU A 178 7.83 13.20 14.10
N THR A 179 6.82 12.58 14.72
CA THR A 179 6.31 12.91 16.06
C THR A 179 7.37 12.71 17.15
N GLU A 180 7.44 13.66 18.07
CA GLU A 180 8.35 13.68 19.22
C GLU A 180 7.56 13.77 20.53
N PRO A 181 8.15 13.46 21.69
CA PRO A 181 7.44 13.53 22.98
C PRO A 181 6.74 14.88 23.23
N ASN A 182 7.36 15.99 22.80
CA ASN A 182 6.85 17.35 22.99
C ASN A 182 6.18 17.94 21.74
N HIS A 183 6.19 17.22 20.60
CA HIS A 183 5.76 17.75 19.30
C HIS A 183 4.93 16.72 18.51
N GLY A 184 3.61 16.92 18.49
CA GLY A 184 2.65 16.16 17.69
C GLY A 184 2.09 16.96 16.52
N SER A 185 1.13 17.84 16.81
CA SER A 185 0.47 18.71 15.82
C SER A 185 1.34 19.87 15.32
N ASP A 186 2.36 20.26 16.09
CA ASP A 186 3.36 21.25 15.71
C ASP A 186 4.70 20.56 15.38
N PRO A 187 4.88 20.07 14.14
CA PRO A 187 6.15 19.51 13.69
C PRO A 187 7.20 20.59 13.45
N ALA A 188 6.84 21.87 13.31
CA ALA A 188 7.81 22.93 13.06
C ALA A 188 8.67 23.21 14.31
N GLY A 189 8.11 22.97 15.50
CA GLY A 189 8.80 23.08 16.78
C GLY A 189 9.78 21.95 17.11
N MET A 190 9.93 20.92 16.27
CA MET A 190 10.68 19.71 16.62
C MET A 190 12.12 19.96 17.09
N GLU A 191 12.55 19.14 18.05
CA GLU A 191 13.83 19.22 18.75
C GLU A 191 14.92 18.37 18.06
N THR A 192 14.56 17.30 17.35
CA THR A 192 15.53 16.48 16.61
C THR A 192 16.34 17.36 15.65
N ARG A 193 17.66 17.26 15.70
CA ARG A 193 18.56 18.05 14.84
C ARG A 193 19.53 17.17 14.06
N ALA A 194 19.78 17.57 12.81
CA ALA A 194 20.86 17.03 11.99
C ALA A 194 22.03 18.05 11.95
N LYS A 195 23.18 17.67 12.49
CA LYS A 195 24.40 18.48 12.44
C LYS A 195 25.33 17.95 11.35
N TYR A 196 25.62 18.76 10.34
CA TYR A 196 26.60 18.41 9.30
C TYR A 196 28.02 18.38 9.87
N VAL A 197 28.78 17.34 9.52
CA VAL A 197 30.18 17.13 9.89
C VAL A 197 31.00 17.09 8.60
N PRO A 198 31.67 18.21 8.23
CA PRO A 198 32.35 18.33 6.94
C PRO A 198 33.51 17.35 6.74
N SER A 199 34.23 16.98 7.82
CA SER A 199 35.37 16.05 7.76
C SER A 199 34.98 14.69 7.18
N ASP A 200 33.79 14.21 7.55
CA ASP A 200 33.30 12.89 7.21
C ASP A 200 32.22 12.94 6.12
N LYS A 201 31.79 14.15 5.71
CA LYS A 201 30.68 14.38 4.77
C LYS A 201 29.39 13.66 5.20
N VAL A 202 29.09 13.70 6.50
CA VAL A 202 27.90 13.06 7.09
C VAL A 202 27.10 14.04 7.93
N TYR A 203 25.85 13.68 8.22
CA TYR A 203 25.03 14.32 9.25
C TYR A 203 24.98 13.44 10.50
N ILE A 204 25.19 14.04 11.67
CA ILE A 204 24.90 13.42 12.96
C ILE A 204 23.48 13.83 13.36
N LEU A 205 22.59 12.85 13.48
CA LEU A 205 21.22 13.05 13.96
C LEU A 205 21.16 12.79 15.47
N ASN A 206 20.63 13.74 16.24
CA ASN A 206 20.32 13.58 17.66
C ASN A 206 18.89 14.01 17.94
N GLY A 207 18.14 13.17 18.63
CA GLY A 207 16.74 13.42 18.99
C GLY A 207 16.03 12.14 19.40
N SER A 208 14.74 12.27 19.71
CA SER A 208 13.88 11.13 20.04
C SER A 208 12.54 11.26 19.31
N LYS A 209 12.04 10.13 18.81
CA LYS A 209 10.74 10.04 18.14
C LYS A 209 9.83 9.13 18.96
N THR A 210 8.53 9.37 18.93
CA THR A 210 7.57 8.63 19.75
C THR A 210 6.35 8.20 18.91
N TRP A 211 5.71 7.10 19.33
CA TRP A 211 4.54 6.51 18.65
C TRP A 211 4.76 6.14 17.17
N ILE A 212 5.97 5.69 16.84
CA ILE A 212 6.35 5.39 15.45
C ILE A 212 5.96 3.94 15.09
N THR A 213 4.88 3.79 14.33
CA THR A 213 4.46 2.52 13.72
C THR A 213 5.61 1.89 12.94
N ASN A 214 5.74 0.56 13.02
CA ASN A 214 6.82 -0.26 12.48
C ASN A 214 8.21 -0.02 13.11
N SER A 215 8.38 0.89 14.08
CA SER A 215 9.71 1.14 14.66
C SER A 215 10.26 -0.04 15.49
N PRO A 216 9.49 -0.72 16.37
CA PRO A 216 10.02 -1.82 17.18
C PRO A 216 10.39 -3.08 16.36
N SER A 217 9.73 -3.31 15.23
CA SER A 217 10.13 -4.39 14.32
C SER A 217 11.51 -4.14 13.68
N LEU A 218 12.07 -2.92 13.83
CA LEU A 218 13.43 -2.57 13.43
C LEU A 218 14.48 -2.81 14.54
N THR A 219 14.10 -3.25 15.74
CA THR A 219 15.04 -3.42 16.87
C THR A 219 14.91 -4.77 17.57
N SER A 220 13.82 -5.50 17.34
CA SER A 220 13.63 -6.84 17.88
C SER A 220 14.65 -7.83 17.30
N PRO A 221 15.39 -8.59 18.14
CA PRO A 221 16.31 -9.63 17.68
C PRO A 221 15.58 -10.83 17.04
N TRP A 222 14.27 -10.93 17.23
CA TRP A 222 13.40 -11.95 16.61
C TRP A 222 13.08 -11.67 15.15
N PHE A 223 13.22 -10.42 14.73
CA PHE A 223 13.15 -10.02 13.33
C PHE A 223 14.59 -10.09 12.82
N GLY A 224 14.90 -11.08 11.98
CA GLY A 224 16.25 -11.36 11.50
C GLY A 224 16.97 -10.14 10.85
N PRO A 225 18.21 -10.31 10.35
CA PRO A 225 19.06 -9.22 9.87
C PRO A 225 18.57 -8.45 8.62
N SER A 226 17.30 -8.63 8.22
CA SER A 226 16.65 -7.93 7.12
C SER A 226 16.80 -6.42 7.29
N ALA A 227 17.31 -5.79 6.22
CA ALA A 227 17.74 -4.41 6.23
C ALA A 227 16.58 -3.45 6.59
N LYS A 228 16.95 -2.34 7.23
CA LYS A 228 16.05 -1.42 7.93
C LYS A 228 16.19 -0.05 7.27
N THR A 229 15.08 0.65 7.05
CA THR A 229 15.11 2.02 6.54
C THR A 229 14.25 2.90 7.44
N VAL A 230 14.80 4.01 7.92
CA VAL A 230 14.03 5.02 8.64
C VAL A 230 14.00 6.28 7.77
N THR A 231 12.81 6.76 7.48
CA THR A 231 12.61 8.08 6.88
C THR A 231 12.37 9.06 8.02
N PHE A 232 13.21 10.08 8.16
CA PHE A 232 13.03 11.14 9.16
C PHE A 232 12.47 12.38 8.49
N ALA A 233 11.55 13.05 9.17
CA ALA A 233 11.23 14.44 8.89
C ALA A 233 12.05 15.35 9.80
N ASP A 234 12.69 16.37 9.22
CA ASP A 234 13.40 17.45 9.91
C ASP A 234 12.70 18.80 9.63
N SER A 235 12.69 19.68 10.63
CA SER A 235 12.34 21.11 10.55
C SER A 235 12.99 21.87 9.38
N SER A 236 14.14 21.39 8.90
CA SER A 236 14.90 21.93 7.77
C SER A 236 14.40 21.54 6.38
N TRP A 237 13.27 20.83 6.28
CA TRP A 237 12.70 20.24 5.03
C TRP A 237 12.63 21.18 3.81
N ARG A 238 12.71 22.50 3.99
CA ARG A 238 12.75 23.49 2.89
C ARG A 238 14.12 24.04 2.54
N ARG A 239 15.17 23.87 3.36
CA ARG A 239 16.41 24.65 3.18
C ARG A 239 17.61 23.85 2.71
N GLU A 240 17.83 22.61 3.16
CA GLU A 240 19.09 21.93 2.82
C GLU A 240 18.91 20.41 2.83
N TRP A 241 18.44 19.83 1.71
CA TRP A 241 18.72 18.42 1.42
C TRP A 241 19.82 18.33 0.37
N PRO A 242 21.12 18.35 0.75
CA PRO A 242 22.13 17.86 -0.16
C PRO A 242 22.01 16.34 -0.22
N ALA A 243 21.94 15.84 -1.44
CA ALA A 243 21.94 14.42 -1.79
C ALA A 243 23.03 13.62 -1.04
N SER A 244 22.68 13.01 0.10
CA SER A 244 23.44 11.92 0.70
C SER A 244 22.60 11.20 1.75
N PRO A 245 22.40 9.86 1.65
CA PRO A 245 21.88 9.10 2.77
C PRO A 245 22.94 9.09 3.88
N ALA A 246 22.52 9.21 5.14
CA ALA A 246 23.41 8.88 6.25
C ALA A 246 23.90 7.42 6.06
N PRO A 247 25.22 7.18 5.92
CA PRO A 247 25.75 5.83 5.92
C PRO A 247 25.46 5.20 7.28
N ARG A 248 25.41 3.85 7.35
CA ARG A 248 25.22 3.06 8.58
C ARG A 248 25.72 3.82 9.80
N SER A 249 24.82 4.39 10.59
CA SER A 249 25.23 4.91 11.88
C SER A 249 25.70 3.70 12.68
N ARG A 250 26.98 3.67 13.04
CA ARG A 250 27.46 2.91 14.21
C ARG A 250 27.01 3.63 15.49
N GLY A 251 25.76 4.09 15.51
CA GLY A 251 25.12 4.77 16.62
C GLY A 251 24.00 3.89 17.14
N SER A 252 23.91 3.73 18.45
CA SER A 252 22.91 2.89 19.10
C SER A 252 21.51 3.48 18.92
N SER A 253 20.83 3.17 17.83
CA SER A 253 19.38 3.35 17.78
C SER A 253 18.75 2.32 18.71
N ARG A 254 18.04 2.79 19.73
CA ARG A 254 17.28 1.95 20.66
C ARG A 254 15.82 2.34 20.55
N SER A 255 14.95 1.37 20.30
CA SER A 255 13.52 1.54 20.55
C SER A 255 13.28 1.27 22.02
N VAL A 256 12.61 2.17 22.72
CA VAL A 256 12.11 1.91 24.07
C VAL A 256 10.63 1.56 23.94
N PRO A 257 10.15 0.42 24.48
CA PRO A 257 8.72 0.11 24.47
C PRO A 257 7.96 1.20 25.25
N PRO A 258 6.73 1.54 24.84
CA PRO A 258 5.94 2.51 25.58
C PRO A 258 5.72 2.00 27.01
N THR A 259 5.99 2.86 28.01
CA THR A 259 5.57 2.62 29.39
C THR A 259 4.05 2.54 29.43
N ARG A 260 3.51 1.44 29.98
CA ARG A 260 2.06 1.27 30.18
C ARG A 260 1.49 2.51 30.88
N ALA A 261 0.48 3.12 30.28
CA ALA A 261 -0.44 4.03 30.95
C ALA A 261 -1.45 3.22 31.77
#